data_AF-A0A966WEI8-F1
#
_entry.id   AF-A0A966WEI8-F1
#
_cell.length_a   1.000
_cell.length_b   1.000
_cell.length_c   1.000
_cell.angle_alpha   90.00
_cell.angle_beta   90.00
_cell.angle_gamma   90.00
#
_symmetry.space_group_name_H-M   'P 1'
#
loop_
_entity.id
_entity.type
_entity.pdbx_description
1 polymer ?
#
loop_
_entity_poly.entity_id
_entity_poly.type
_entity_poly.pdbx_seq_one_letter_code
_entity_poly.pdbx_strand_id
1 'polypeptide(L)'
;LPSSLLHADASYTKDKNIVCVVQTADCLPLLVTNKKGTMVAAIHAGWRGLLNGVIENTLHKMNLPSHELLIWLGPAISQKHFEVGSDVKHNFCYKHHEAAKAFQSVSHQKWLADIYLLAKIRLHA
;
A
#
# COMPACT_ATOMS: atom_id res chain seq x y z
N LEU A 1 21.33 7.12 -10.46
CA LEU A 1 19.88 7.38 -10.28
C LEU A 1 19.13 6.23 -10.96
N PRO A 2 17.96 5.80 -10.46
CA PRO A 2 17.16 4.80 -11.16
C PRO A 2 16.96 5.28 -12.61
N SER A 3 17.21 4.39 -13.55
CA SER A 3 17.05 4.65 -14.99
C SER A 3 15.64 5.17 -15.27
N SER A 4 15.51 6.17 -16.14
CA SER A 4 14.24 6.74 -16.63
C SER A 4 13.34 5.75 -17.41
N LEU A 5 13.68 4.46 -17.42
CA LEU A 5 12.98 3.40 -18.16
C LEU A 5 12.13 2.48 -17.27
N LEU A 6 12.21 2.59 -15.94
CA LEU A 6 11.47 1.70 -15.04
C LEU A 6 10.18 2.38 -14.54
N HIS A 7 9.05 1.96 -15.10
CA HIS A 7 7.71 2.35 -14.66
C HIS A 7 7.17 1.32 -13.65
N ALA A 8 7.31 1.61 -12.35
CA ALA A 8 6.84 0.73 -11.27
C ALA A 8 6.52 1.52 -9.99
N ASP A 9 5.65 0.95 -9.16
CA ASP A 9 5.29 1.48 -7.83
C ASP A 9 5.86 0.63 -6.68
N ALA A 10 6.60 -0.42 -6.97
CA ALA A 10 7.25 -1.25 -5.97
C ALA A 10 8.55 -1.84 -6.49
N SER A 11 9.49 -2.08 -5.58
CA SER A 11 10.75 -2.75 -5.84
C SER A 11 11.05 -3.73 -4.72
N TYR A 12 11.67 -4.86 -5.05
CA TYR A 12 12.20 -5.81 -4.07
C TYR A 12 13.60 -6.26 -4.48
N THR A 13 14.39 -6.72 -3.53
CA THR A 13 15.71 -7.30 -3.80
C THR A 13 16.11 -8.33 -2.74
N LYS A 14 16.91 -9.31 -3.16
CA LYS A 14 17.67 -10.23 -2.29
C LYS A 14 19.16 -9.84 -2.23
N ASP A 15 19.58 -8.93 -3.09
CA ASP A 15 20.99 -8.59 -3.27
C ASP A 15 21.45 -7.59 -2.23
N LYS A 16 22.64 -7.84 -1.68
CA LYS A 16 23.29 -6.92 -0.75
C LYS A 16 23.67 -5.63 -1.47
N ASN A 17 23.71 -4.53 -0.73
CA ASN A 17 24.08 -3.20 -1.22
C ASN A 17 23.15 -2.61 -2.30
N ILE A 18 21.96 -3.18 -2.50
CA ILE A 18 20.90 -2.60 -3.33
C ILE A 18 19.82 -2.01 -2.42
N VAL A 19 19.48 -0.75 -2.62
CA VAL A 19 18.48 -0.02 -1.82
C VAL A 19 17.17 0.04 -2.58
N CYS A 20 16.09 -0.48 -1.98
CA CYS A 20 14.72 -0.26 -2.45
C CYS A 20 14.22 1.09 -1.95
N VAL A 21 13.69 1.93 -2.83
CA VAL A 21 13.26 3.30 -2.52
C VAL A 21 11.88 3.54 -3.10
N VAL A 22 11.05 4.25 -2.33
CA VAL A 22 9.81 4.87 -2.81
C VAL A 22 9.81 6.32 -2.36
N GLN A 23 9.28 7.20 -3.22
CA GLN A 23 9.11 8.61 -2.89
C GLN A 23 7.63 8.86 -2.65
N THR A 24 7.30 9.53 -1.55
CA THR A 24 5.92 9.84 -1.22
C THR A 24 5.78 11.30 -0.81
N ALA A 25 4.62 11.84 -1.13
CA ALA A 25 3.99 12.96 -0.45
C ALA A 25 2.52 12.54 -0.34
N ASP A 26 2.02 12.35 0.88
CA ASP A 26 0.70 11.82 1.23
C ASP A 26 0.43 10.33 0.98
N CYS A 27 0.91 9.74 -0.13
CA CYS A 27 0.71 8.31 -0.39
C CYS A 27 1.41 7.42 0.65
N LEU A 28 0.89 6.20 0.87
CA LEU A 28 1.39 5.30 1.92
C LEU A 28 2.63 4.52 1.45
N PRO A 29 3.82 4.73 2.05
CA PRO A 29 4.95 3.83 1.83
C PRO A 29 4.81 2.58 2.70
N LEU A 30 5.07 1.41 2.14
CA LEU A 30 5.29 0.19 2.91
C LEU A 30 6.73 -0.30 2.73
N LEU A 31 7.36 -0.68 3.83
CA LEU A 31 8.63 -1.42 3.80
C LEU A 31 8.37 -2.85 4.25
N VAL A 32 8.90 -3.81 3.49
CA VAL A 32 8.70 -5.24 3.74
C VAL A 32 10.04 -5.94 3.87
N THR A 33 10.15 -6.85 4.81
CA THR A 33 11.27 -7.80 4.91
C THR A 33 10.76 -9.14 5.44
N ASN A 34 11.60 -10.18 5.44
CA ASN A 34 11.35 -11.37 6.23
C ASN A 34 12.09 -11.33 7.57
N LYS A 35 11.66 -12.16 8.53
CA LYS A 35 12.30 -12.30 9.85
C LYS A 35 13.80 -12.62 9.78
N LYS A 36 14.27 -13.26 8.71
CA LYS A 36 15.68 -13.60 8.48
C LYS A 36 16.50 -12.47 7.83
N GLY A 37 15.87 -11.40 7.36
CA GLY A 37 16.54 -10.28 6.70
C GLY A 37 17.19 -10.63 5.35
N THR A 38 16.69 -11.63 4.64
CA THR A 38 17.27 -12.11 3.36
C THR A 38 16.67 -11.45 2.13
N MET A 39 15.62 -10.66 2.30
CA MET A 39 14.94 -9.94 1.22
C MET A 39 14.28 -8.69 1.78
N VAL A 40 14.31 -7.60 1.01
CA VAL A 40 13.59 -6.37 1.32
C VAL A 40 12.73 -5.92 0.14
N ALA A 41 11.68 -5.16 0.42
CA ALA A 41 10.90 -4.44 -0.58
C ALA A 41 10.45 -3.06 -0.07
N ALA A 42 10.23 -2.16 -1.02
CA ALA A 42 9.60 -0.85 -0.79
C ALA A 42 8.42 -0.71 -1.75
N ILE A 43 7.27 -0.26 -1.25
CA ILE A 43 6.01 -0.18 -1.97
C ILE A 43 5.43 1.23 -1.83
N HIS A 44 5.11 1.86 -2.95
CA HIS A 44 4.36 3.09 -3.04
C HIS A 44 2.87 2.75 -3.19
N ALA A 45 2.11 2.89 -2.11
CA ALA A 45 0.68 2.60 -2.10
C ALA A 45 -0.14 3.90 -2.04
N GLY A 46 -0.20 4.61 -3.17
CA GLY A 46 -1.31 5.56 -3.40
C GLY A 46 -2.63 4.82 -3.54
N TRP A 47 -3.77 5.51 -3.36
CA TRP A 47 -5.08 4.83 -3.34
C TRP A 47 -5.38 4.01 -4.60
N ARG A 48 -4.92 4.45 -5.78
CA ARG A 48 -5.07 3.69 -7.04
C ARG A 48 -4.23 2.41 -7.04
N GLY A 49 -2.96 2.50 -6.66
CA GLY A 49 -2.07 1.33 -6.55
C GLY A 49 -2.57 0.35 -5.51
N LEU A 50 -3.03 0.86 -4.36
CA LEU A 50 -3.65 0.06 -3.31
C LEU A 50 -4.90 -0.65 -3.81
N LEU A 51 -5.83 0.07 -4.46
CA LEU A 51 -7.01 -0.52 -5.08
C LEU A 51 -6.65 -1.60 -6.10
N ASN A 52 -5.57 -1.41 -6.87
CA ASN A 52 -5.12 -2.32 -7.92
C ASN A 52 -4.16 -3.42 -7.47
N GLY A 53 -3.94 -3.55 -6.16
CA GLY A 53 -3.25 -4.71 -5.57
C GLY A 53 -1.73 -4.62 -5.62
N VAL A 54 -1.15 -3.41 -5.54
CA VAL A 54 0.31 -3.24 -5.49
C VAL A 54 0.96 -4.00 -4.33
N ILE A 55 0.25 -4.14 -3.18
CA ILE A 55 0.73 -4.88 -2.02
C ILE A 55 0.81 -6.38 -2.36
N GLU A 56 -0.30 -6.97 -2.78
CA GLU A 56 -0.41 -8.39 -3.10
C GLU A 56 0.53 -8.78 -4.24
N ASN A 57 0.62 -7.94 -5.28
CA ASN A 57 1.57 -8.15 -6.38
C ASN A 57 3.02 -8.17 -5.88
N THR A 58 3.38 -7.27 -4.96
CA THR A 58 4.73 -7.25 -4.38
C THR A 58 4.99 -8.50 -3.54
N LEU A 59 4.07 -8.86 -2.63
CA LEU A 59 4.22 -10.04 -1.77
C LEU A 59 4.29 -11.34 -2.58
N HIS A 60 3.47 -11.45 -3.63
CA HIS A 60 3.54 -12.58 -4.56
C HIS A 60 4.90 -12.68 -5.26
N LYS A 61 5.49 -11.56 -5.68
CA LYS A 61 6.83 -11.54 -6.30
C LYS A 61 7.95 -11.86 -5.30
N MET A 62 7.79 -11.46 -4.04
CA MET A 62 8.70 -11.84 -2.97
C MET A 62 8.64 -13.35 -2.69
N ASN A 63 7.48 -13.98 -2.89
CA ASN A 63 7.25 -15.42 -2.75
C ASN A 63 7.76 -15.98 -1.42
N LEU A 64 7.34 -15.34 -0.32
CA LEU A 64 7.68 -15.71 1.04
C LEU A 64 6.41 -16.06 1.82
N PRO A 65 6.49 -16.99 2.79
CA PRO A 65 5.35 -17.29 3.65
C PRO A 65 4.91 -16.06 4.44
N SER A 66 3.60 -15.81 4.51
CA SER A 66 3.04 -14.64 5.19
C SER A 66 3.48 -14.52 6.66
N HIS A 67 3.60 -15.64 7.37
CA HIS A 67 4.04 -15.68 8.77
C HIS A 67 5.52 -15.30 8.99
N GLU A 68 6.33 -15.24 7.92
CA GLU A 68 7.72 -14.77 7.97
C GLU A 68 7.85 -13.28 7.65
N LEU A 69 6.82 -12.64 7.10
CA LEU A 69 6.87 -11.25 6.67
C LEU A 69 6.76 -10.29 7.85
N LEU A 70 7.57 -9.24 7.80
CA LEU A 70 7.48 -8.05 8.64
C LEU A 70 7.16 -6.89 7.70
N ILE A 71 6.08 -6.17 7.97
CA ILE A 71 5.58 -5.09 7.13
C ILE A 71 5.43 -3.85 8.00
N TRP A 72 6.12 -2.79 7.62
CA TRP A 72 5.99 -1.48 8.23
C TRP A 72 5.17 -0.57 7.33
N LEU A 73 4.12 0.03 7.88
CA LEU A 73 3.33 1.08 7.24
C LEU A 73 3.94 2.43 7.65
N GLY A 74 4.58 3.11 6.71
CA GLY A 74 5.25 4.38 6.97
C GLY A 74 4.32 5.59 6.97
N PRO A 75 4.87 6.81 7.13
CA PRO A 75 4.09 8.04 7.19
C PRO A 75 3.32 8.31 5.90
N ALA A 76 2.02 8.60 6.04
CA ALA A 76 1.08 8.90 4.98
C ALA A 76 0.04 9.92 5.48
N ILE A 77 -0.76 10.45 4.56
CA ILE A 77 -1.91 11.29 4.90
C ILE A 77 -2.84 10.54 5.89
N SER A 78 -3.18 11.20 6.99
CA SER A 78 -4.07 10.62 8.00
C SER A 78 -5.53 10.65 7.54
N GLN A 79 -6.35 9.76 8.07
CA GLN A 79 -7.79 9.71 7.75
C GLN A 79 -8.46 11.08 7.90
N LYS A 80 -8.13 11.83 8.96
CA LYS A 80 -8.69 13.17 9.23
C LYS A 80 -8.48 14.18 8.09
N HIS A 81 -7.50 13.96 7.23
CA HIS A 81 -7.13 14.89 6.15
C HIS A 81 -7.30 14.27 4.75
N PHE A 82 -7.57 12.97 4.64
CA PHE A 82 -7.68 12.30 3.35
C PHE A 82 -9.13 12.27 2.85
N GLU A 83 -9.62 13.43 2.41
CA GLU A 83 -10.94 13.55 1.79
C GLU A 83 -10.93 13.01 0.35
N VAL A 84 -11.86 12.12 0.03
CA VAL A 84 -12.06 11.52 -1.29
C VAL A 84 -13.52 11.60 -1.72
N GLY A 85 -13.75 11.44 -3.03
CA GLY A 85 -15.09 11.31 -3.60
C GLY A 85 -15.73 9.95 -3.35
N SER A 86 -17.05 9.87 -3.57
CA SER A 86 -17.80 8.61 -3.48
C SER A 86 -17.31 7.55 -4.46
N ASP A 87 -16.71 7.93 -5.59
CA ASP A 87 -16.11 7.02 -6.57
C ASP A 87 -14.98 6.17 -5.96
N VAL A 88 -14.12 6.78 -5.14
CA VAL A 88 -13.03 6.08 -4.46
C VAL A 88 -13.60 5.04 -3.50
N LYS A 89 -14.55 5.44 -2.64
CA LYS A 89 -15.22 4.51 -1.71
C LYS A 89 -15.90 3.36 -2.46
N HIS A 90 -16.68 3.66 -3.50
CA HIS A 90 -17.38 2.64 -4.28
C HIS A 90 -16.43 1.64 -4.89
N ASN A 91 -15.33 2.09 -5.51
CA ASN A 91 -14.33 1.21 -6.11
C ASN A 91 -13.69 0.27 -5.08
N PHE A 92 -13.34 0.78 -3.89
CA PHE A 92 -12.80 -0.05 -2.82
C PHE A 92 -13.82 -1.06 -2.29
N CYS A 93 -15.06 -0.64 -2.00
CA CYS A 93 -16.11 -1.52 -1.51
C CYS A 93 -16.55 -2.57 -2.54
N TYR A 94 -16.50 -2.23 -3.83
CA TYR A 94 -16.78 -3.17 -4.91
C TYR A 94 -15.74 -4.30 -4.96
N LYS A 95 -14.46 -3.97 -4.77
CA LYS A 95 -13.40 -5.00 -4.71
C LYS A 95 -13.38 -5.78 -3.41
N HIS A 96 -13.66 -5.13 -2.28
CA HIS A 96 -13.64 -5.77 -0.97
C HIS A 96 -14.65 -5.11 -0.02
N HIS A 97 -15.71 -5.84 0.34
CA HIS A 97 -16.82 -5.29 1.12
C HIS A 97 -16.39 -4.69 2.47
N GLU A 98 -15.37 -5.28 3.14
CA GLU A 98 -14.87 -4.75 4.41
C GLU A 98 -14.22 -3.36 4.29
N ALA A 99 -13.81 -2.95 3.09
CA ALA A 99 -13.23 -1.63 2.87
C ALA A 99 -14.17 -0.50 3.30
N ALA A 100 -15.48 -0.75 3.36
CA ALA A 100 -16.46 0.19 3.91
C ALA A 100 -16.09 0.70 5.32
N LYS A 101 -15.44 -0.13 6.15
CA LYS A 101 -14.98 0.24 7.50
C LYS A 101 -13.91 1.35 7.50
N ALA A 102 -13.22 1.55 6.38
CA ALA A 102 -12.16 2.53 6.23
C ALA A 102 -12.63 3.91 5.75
N PHE A 103 -13.94 4.14 5.62
CA PHE A 103 -14.47 5.43 5.15
C PHE A 103 -15.44 6.03 6.18
N GLN A 104 -15.24 7.31 6.52
CA GLN A 104 -16.16 8.10 7.34
C GLN A 104 -16.85 9.15 6.47
N SER A 105 -18.17 9.29 6.58
CA SER A 105 -18.93 10.27 5.78
C SER A 105 -18.67 11.69 6.29
N VAL A 106 -18.38 12.63 5.39
CA VAL A 106 -18.32 14.07 5.69
C VAL A 106 -19.58 14.77 5.17
N SER A 107 -20.01 14.40 3.97
CA SER A 107 -21.23 14.88 3.32
C SER A 107 -21.74 13.81 2.34
N HIS A 108 -22.82 14.09 1.60
CA HIS A 108 -23.39 13.11 0.66
C HIS A 108 -22.37 12.61 -0.39
N GLN A 109 -21.36 13.42 -0.77
CA GLN A 109 -20.42 13.08 -1.84
C GLN A 109 -18.96 12.96 -1.39
N LYS A 110 -18.66 13.17 -0.11
CA LYS A 110 -17.30 13.25 0.42
C LYS A 110 -17.09 12.32 1.62
N TRP A 111 -15.93 11.67 1.63
CA TRP A 111 -15.55 10.68 2.63
C TRP A 111 -14.12 10.90 3.10
N LEU A 112 -13.85 10.68 4.38
CA LEU A 112 -12.50 10.57 4.93
C LEU A 112 -12.04 9.12 4.87
N ALA A 113 -11.01 8.85 4.07
CA ALA A 113 -10.47 7.51 3.85
C ALA A 113 -9.29 7.21 4.78
N ASP A 114 -9.31 6.06 5.45
CA ASP A 114 -8.19 5.54 6.22
C ASP A 114 -7.30 4.66 5.33
N ILE A 115 -6.21 5.23 4.81
CA ILE A 115 -5.28 4.51 3.94
C ILE A 115 -4.55 3.36 4.67
N TYR A 116 -4.37 3.47 5.98
CA TYR A 116 -3.74 2.41 6.79
C TYR A 116 -4.70 1.24 6.99
N LEU A 117 -5.98 1.51 7.29
CA LEU A 117 -6.97 0.44 7.41
C LEU A 117 -7.23 -0.22 6.05
N LEU A 118 -7.30 0.54 4.96
CA LEU A 118 -7.36 -0.03 3.61
C LEU A 118 -6.17 -0.96 3.35
N ALA A 119 -4.94 -0.55 3.67
CA ALA A 119 -3.76 -1.39 3.52
C ALA A 119 -3.82 -2.66 4.36
N LYS A 120 -4.27 -2.58 5.63
CA LYS A 120 -4.45 -3.75 6.49
C LYS A 120 -5.48 -4.73 5.92
N ILE A 121 -6.61 -4.24 5.40
CA ILE A 121 -7.61 -5.10 4.76
C ILE A 121 -6.97 -5.86 3.59
N ARG A 122 -6.16 -5.19 2.75
CA ARG A 122 -5.45 -5.85 1.64
C ARG A 122 -4.40 -6.86 2.09
N LEU A 123 -3.80 -6.67 3.25
CA LEU A 123 -2.83 -7.60 3.83
C LEU A 123 -3.47 -8.86 4.43
N HIS A 124 -4.78 -8.82 4.71
CA HIS A 124 -5.54 -9.90 5.33
C HIS A 124 -6.59 -10.54 4.39
N ALA A 125 -6.71 -10.05 3.16
CA ALA A 125 -7.55 -10.60 2.10
C ALA A 125 -6.86 -11.78 1.40
#